data_AF-R6D918-F1
#
_entry.id   AF-R6D918-F1
#
_cell.length_a   1.000
_cell.length_b   1.000
_cell.length_c   1.000
_cell.angle_alpha   90.00
_cell.angle_beta   90.00
_cell.angle_gamma   90.00
#
_symmetry.space_group_name_H-M   'P 1'
#
loop_
_entity.id
_entity.type
_entity.pdbx_description
1 polymer ?
#
loop_
_entity_poly.entity_id
_entity_poly.type
_entity_poly.pdbx_seq_one_letter_code
_entity_poly.pdbx_strand_id
1 'polypeptide(L)'
;MNQEKIMKRKMICAIVMFIAALIGLFVMAGLYVDKSEEVQETYRAQFKENLDYAADEIDEYLKTEKDLDLHYSMIVSDMGAARSMIFLIDGATEEQKVINELHYCFVKYPQQMQGKLKESAQAMRHITENLDRGYEEARAVIDSVDKLGE
;
A
#
# COMPACT_ATOMS: atom_id res chain seq x y z
N MET A 1 -26.17 40.57 46.05
CA MET A 1 -26.10 39.30 45.29
C MET A 1 -24.92 38.50 45.84
N ASN A 2 -25.16 37.35 46.49
CA ASN A 2 -24.17 36.67 47.33
C ASN A 2 -23.03 36.07 46.46
N GLN A 3 -21.75 36.37 46.75
CA GLN A 3 -20.60 35.94 45.95
C GLN A 3 -20.54 34.42 45.75
N GLU A 4 -20.99 33.65 46.74
CA GLU A 4 -21.08 32.20 46.70
C GLU A 4 -21.98 31.68 45.57
N LYS A 5 -23.10 32.36 45.29
CA LYS A 5 -24.02 31.98 44.19
C LYS A 5 -23.40 32.24 42.81
N ILE A 6 -22.61 33.32 42.70
CA ILE A 6 -21.89 33.65 41.47
C ILE A 6 -20.80 32.60 41.20
N MET A 7 -20.05 32.21 42.24
CA MET A 7 -18.99 31.20 42.14
C MET A 7 -19.54 29.82 41.76
N LYS A 8 -20.64 29.38 42.39
CA LYS A 8 -21.34 28.13 42.04
C LYS A 8 -21.83 28.13 40.58
N ARG A 9 -22.39 29.24 40.09
CA ARG A 9 -22.82 29.36 38.69
C ARG A 9 -21.65 29.28 37.70
N LYS A 10 -20.52 29.93 38.00
CA LYS A 10 -19.30 29.84 37.18
C LYS A 10 -18.74 28.41 37.15
N MET A 11 -18.75 27.72 38.29
CA MET A 11 -18.29 26.34 38.39
C MET A 11 -19.18 25.37 37.59
N ILE A 12 -20.50 25.50 37.68
CA ILE A 12 -21.43 24.71 36.87
C ILE A 12 -21.21 24.98 35.38
N CYS A 13 -21.05 26.25 34.98
CA CYS A 13 -20.77 26.62 33.59
C CYS A 13 -19.45 26.01 33.10
N ALA A 14 -18.39 26.04 33.92
CA ALA A 14 -17.11 25.42 33.60
C ALA A 14 -17.23 23.89 33.47
N ILE A 15 -17.98 23.22 34.34
CA ILE A 15 -18.23 21.77 34.26
C ILE A 15 -18.97 21.42 32.96
N VAL A 16 -20.01 22.19 32.60
CA VAL A 16 -20.75 21.97 31.35
C VAL A 16 -19.85 22.16 30.12
N MET A 17 -19.05 23.23 30.10
CA MET A 17 -18.08 23.49 29.03
C MET A 17 -17.04 22.36 28.93
N PHE A 18 -16.56 21.85 30.07
CA PHE A 18 -15.61 20.74 30.11
C PHE A 18 -16.22 19.44 29.58
N ILE A 19 -17.46 19.11 29.96
CA ILE A 19 -18.17 17.94 29.44
C ILE A 19 -18.39 18.08 27.92
N ALA A 20 -18.80 19.26 27.44
CA ALA A 20 -18.96 19.51 26.02
C ALA A 20 -17.63 19.35 25.25
N ALA A 21 -16.52 19.84 25.79
CA ALA A 21 -15.19 19.67 25.21
C ALA A 21 -14.75 18.20 25.21
N LEU A 22 -15.01 17.44 26.28
CA LEU A 22 -14.74 16.00 26.33
C LEU A 22 -15.53 15.23 25.29
N ILE A 23 -16.83 15.52 25.14
CA ILE A 23 -17.66 14.90 24.09
C ILE A 23 -17.07 15.21 22.71
N GLY A 24 -16.71 16.47 22.45
CA GLY A 24 -16.07 16.86 21.19
C GLY A 24 -14.77 16.10 20.93
N LEU A 25 -13.93 15.92 21.94
CA LEU A 25 -12.70 15.14 21.83
C LEU A 25 -12.98 13.67 21.50
N PHE A 26 -13.95 13.02 22.15
CA PHE A 26 -14.31 11.64 21.84
C PHE A 26 -14.87 11.49 20.43
N VAL A 27 -15.71 12.41 19.98
CA VAL A 27 -16.22 12.42 18.60
C VAL A 27 -15.08 12.57 17.60
N MET A 28 -14.16 13.51 17.82
CA MET A 28 -13.00 13.70 16.95
C MET A 28 -12.08 12.47 16.91
N ALA A 29 -11.81 11.85 18.06
CA ALA A 29 -11.01 10.63 18.13
C ALA A 29 -11.67 9.48 17.37
N GLY A 30 -12.98 9.30 17.52
CA GLY A 30 -13.74 8.28 16.79
C GLY A 30 -13.71 8.50 15.28
N LEU A 31 -13.97 9.73 14.82
CA LEU A 31 -13.91 10.10 13.41
C LEU A 31 -12.49 9.95 12.82
N TYR A 32 -11.46 10.22 13.62
CA TYR A 32 -10.08 10.05 13.18
C TYR A 32 -9.77 8.57 12.94
N VAL A 33 -10.13 7.68 13.88
CA VAL A 33 -9.91 6.23 13.72
C VAL A 33 -10.66 5.69 12.50
N ASP A 34 -11.95 6.01 12.37
CA ASP A 34 -12.79 5.62 11.23
C ASP A 34 -12.16 6.07 9.91
N LYS A 35 -11.74 7.35 9.83
CA LYS A 35 -11.12 7.87 8.61
C LYS A 35 -9.74 7.26 8.33
N SER A 36 -8.97 6.95 9.37
CA SER A 36 -7.68 6.26 9.23
C SER A 36 -7.86 4.85 8.67
N GLU A 37 -8.86 4.09 9.11
CA GLU A 37 -9.17 2.76 8.58
C GLU A 37 -9.60 2.84 7.10
N GLU A 38 -10.51 3.75 6.75
CA GLU A 38 -10.96 3.96 5.36
C GLU A 38 -9.79 4.31 4.41
N VAL A 39 -8.86 5.14 4.89
CA VAL A 39 -7.66 5.52 4.12
C VAL A 39 -6.72 4.32 3.95
N GLN A 40 -6.52 3.50 4.99
CA GLN A 40 -5.73 2.27 4.90
C GLN A 40 -6.34 1.26 3.93
N GLU A 41 -7.66 1.10 3.92
CA GLU A 41 -8.36 0.26 2.93
C GLU A 41 -8.13 0.77 1.50
N THR A 42 -8.18 2.08 1.30
CA THR A 42 -7.92 2.72 0.00
C THR A 42 -6.51 2.44 -0.49
N TYR A 43 -5.49 2.57 0.38
CA TYR A 43 -4.11 2.25 0.01
C TYR A 43 -3.93 0.77 -0.34
N ARG A 44 -4.57 -0.14 0.42
CA ARG A 44 -4.56 -1.58 0.12
C ARG A 44 -5.23 -1.89 -1.22
N ALA A 45 -6.35 -1.25 -1.52
CA ALA A 45 -7.06 -1.43 -2.79
C ALA A 45 -6.21 -0.95 -3.97
N GLN A 46 -5.68 0.27 -3.90
CA GLN A 46 -4.81 0.81 -4.96
C GLN A 46 -3.52 0.01 -5.12
N PHE A 47 -2.92 -0.45 -4.02
CA PHE A 47 -1.75 -1.33 -4.09
C PHE A 47 -2.03 -2.58 -4.93
N LYS A 48 -3.15 -3.26 -4.65
CA LYS A 48 -3.53 -4.47 -5.37
C LYS A 48 -3.89 -4.19 -6.82
N GLU A 49 -4.68 -3.16 -7.06
CA GLU A 49 -5.08 -2.75 -8.41
C GLU A 49 -3.85 -2.51 -9.30
N ASN A 50 -2.85 -1.78 -8.80
CA ASN A 50 -1.63 -1.53 -9.57
C ASN A 50 -0.77 -2.80 -9.76
N LEU A 51 -0.74 -3.73 -8.80
CA LEU A 51 -0.08 -5.03 -9.01
C LEU A 51 -0.82 -5.90 -10.03
N ASP A 52 -2.15 -5.87 -10.02
CA ASP A 52 -2.97 -6.58 -11.01
C ASP A 52 -2.75 -6.00 -12.41
N TYR A 53 -2.70 -4.67 -12.55
CA TYR A 53 -2.37 -4.03 -13.84
C TYR A 53 -0.99 -4.43 -14.36
N ALA A 54 0.04 -4.46 -13.49
CA ALA A 54 1.35 -4.95 -13.88
C ALA A 54 1.32 -6.42 -14.34
N ALA A 55 0.54 -7.27 -13.66
CA ALA A 55 0.38 -8.67 -14.04
C ALA A 55 -0.42 -8.85 -15.34
N ASP A 56 -1.51 -8.11 -15.52
CA ASP A 56 -2.32 -8.08 -16.75
C ASP A 56 -1.47 -7.66 -17.95
N GLU A 57 -0.60 -6.66 -17.76
CA GLU A 57 0.28 -6.16 -18.80
C GLU A 57 1.35 -7.20 -19.21
N ILE A 58 1.87 -7.94 -18.23
CA ILE A 58 2.73 -9.09 -18.49
C ILE A 58 1.97 -10.16 -19.30
N ASP A 59 0.75 -10.51 -18.89
CA ASP A 59 -0.05 -11.55 -19.55
C ASP A 59 -0.37 -11.16 -21.00
N GLU A 60 -0.68 -9.89 -21.26
CA GLU A 60 -0.94 -9.38 -22.61
C GLU A 60 0.34 -9.41 -23.47
N TYR A 61 1.50 -9.03 -22.92
CA TYR A 61 2.76 -9.19 -23.63
C TYR A 61 3.06 -10.66 -23.94
N LEU A 62 2.92 -11.58 -22.97
CA LEU A 62 3.18 -13.00 -23.18
C LEU A 62 2.25 -13.65 -24.19
N LYS A 63 1.05 -13.09 -24.39
CA LYS A 63 0.07 -13.55 -25.36
C LYS A 63 0.33 -13.00 -26.76
N THR A 64 0.77 -11.76 -26.87
CA THR A 64 0.92 -11.05 -28.16
C THR A 64 2.35 -11.09 -28.71
N GLU A 65 3.34 -11.14 -27.81
CA GLU A 65 4.78 -11.05 -28.06
C GLU A 65 5.18 -9.81 -28.88
N LYS A 66 4.42 -8.72 -28.74
CA LYS A 66 4.63 -7.46 -29.47
C LYS A 66 5.05 -6.34 -28.54
N ASP A 67 5.74 -5.35 -29.09
CA ASP A 67 6.02 -4.06 -28.45
C ASP A 67 6.57 -4.17 -27.01
N LEU A 68 7.52 -5.08 -26.79
CA LEU A 68 8.09 -5.37 -25.47
C LEU A 68 8.49 -4.10 -24.70
N ASP A 69 9.13 -3.13 -25.36
CA ASP A 69 9.57 -1.90 -24.71
C ASP A 69 8.41 -1.10 -24.09
N LEU A 70 7.25 -1.08 -24.76
CA LEU A 70 6.05 -0.41 -24.26
C LEU A 70 5.49 -1.16 -23.04
N HIS A 71 5.22 -2.45 -23.20
CA HIS A 71 4.69 -3.30 -22.13
C HIS A 71 5.60 -3.28 -20.90
N TYR A 72 6.92 -3.37 -21.11
CA TYR A 72 7.90 -3.31 -20.03
C TYR A 72 7.88 -1.98 -19.29
N SER A 73 7.73 -0.87 -20.01
CA SER A 73 7.61 0.46 -19.41
C SER A 73 6.35 0.60 -18.56
N MET A 74 5.24 0.01 -19.01
CA MET A 74 3.97 -0.02 -18.27
C MET A 74 4.06 -0.88 -17.01
N ILE A 75 4.65 -2.08 -17.10
CA ILE A 75 4.91 -2.95 -15.95
C ILE A 75 5.70 -2.20 -14.87
N VAL A 76 6.81 -1.55 -15.26
CA VAL A 76 7.64 -0.78 -14.33
C VAL A 76 6.85 0.37 -13.70
N SER A 77 6.01 1.07 -14.48
CA SER A 77 5.17 2.16 -14.01
C SER A 77 4.17 1.69 -12.94
N ASP A 78 3.41 0.63 -13.24
CA ASP A 78 2.37 0.12 -12.35
C ASP A 78 2.97 -0.49 -11.08
N MET A 79 4.09 -1.20 -11.20
CA MET A 79 4.87 -1.64 -10.03
C MET A 79 5.38 -0.45 -9.20
N GLY A 80 5.81 0.64 -9.84
CA GLY A 80 6.22 1.87 -9.17
C GLY A 80 5.08 2.55 -8.40
N ALA A 81 3.86 2.50 -8.93
CA ALA A 81 2.66 2.97 -8.27
C ALA A 81 2.27 2.06 -7.09
N ALA A 82 2.25 0.73 -7.29
CA ALA A 82 2.03 -0.25 -6.23
C ALA A 82 3.01 -0.06 -5.07
N ARG A 83 4.30 0.12 -5.38
CA ARG A 83 5.37 0.42 -4.41
C ARG A 83 5.09 1.68 -3.58
N SER A 84 4.53 2.71 -4.21
CA SER A 84 4.18 3.96 -3.54
C SER A 84 2.97 3.79 -2.61
N MET A 85 2.02 2.92 -2.99
CA MET A 85 0.86 2.61 -2.15
C MET A 85 1.23 1.76 -0.94
N ILE A 86 2.00 0.68 -1.11
CA ILE A 86 2.40 -0.19 0.01
C ILE A 86 3.28 0.51 1.04
N PHE A 87 4.02 1.56 0.65
CA PHE A 87 4.73 2.43 1.59
C PHE A 87 3.80 3.14 2.59
N LEU A 88 2.54 3.40 2.21
CA LEU A 88 1.55 4.08 3.05
C LEU A 88 0.70 3.11 3.88
N ILE A 89 0.89 1.80 3.68
CA ILE A 89 0.14 0.77 4.38
C ILE A 89 0.79 0.49 5.74
N ASP A 90 0.00 0.67 6.80
CA ASP A 90 0.47 0.42 8.16
C ASP A 90 0.77 -1.08 8.36
N GLY A 91 1.94 -1.35 8.94
CA GLY A 91 2.39 -2.70 9.29
C GLY A 91 2.95 -3.55 8.14
N ALA A 92 3.00 -3.05 6.91
CA ALA A 92 3.42 -3.82 5.72
C ALA A 92 4.94 -3.78 5.43
N THR A 93 5.79 -3.60 6.45
CA THR A 93 7.23 -3.31 6.24
C THR A 93 7.97 -4.43 5.50
N GLU A 94 7.66 -5.70 5.77
CA GLU A 94 8.36 -6.82 5.14
C GLU A 94 7.87 -7.06 3.70
N GLU A 95 6.57 -6.93 3.48
CA GLU A 95 5.94 -6.97 2.16
C GLU A 95 6.45 -5.82 1.29
N GLN A 96 6.54 -4.61 1.86
CA GLN A 96 7.07 -3.43 1.19
C GLN A 96 8.50 -3.65 0.70
N LYS A 97 9.37 -4.29 1.49
CA LYS A 97 10.74 -4.63 1.06
C LYS A 97 10.73 -5.53 -0.16
N VAL A 98 9.90 -6.59 -0.17
CA VAL A 98 9.77 -7.51 -1.30
C VAL A 98 9.31 -6.77 -2.55
N ILE A 99 8.26 -5.95 -2.45
CA ILE A 99 7.75 -5.17 -3.60
C ILE A 99 8.78 -4.17 -4.10
N ASN A 100 9.48 -3.48 -3.19
CA ASN A 100 10.57 -2.56 -3.55
C ASN A 100 11.66 -3.30 -4.33
N GLU A 101 12.15 -4.43 -3.80
CA GLU A 101 13.20 -5.22 -4.43
C GLU A 101 12.79 -5.77 -5.78
N LEU A 102 11.57 -6.32 -5.91
CA LEU A 102 11.05 -6.81 -7.18
C LEU A 102 10.99 -5.68 -8.21
N HIS A 103 10.43 -4.52 -7.86
CA HIS A 103 10.41 -3.35 -8.74
C HIS A 103 11.83 -2.92 -9.16
N TYR A 104 12.78 -2.91 -8.22
CA TYR A 104 14.17 -2.58 -8.57
C TYR A 104 14.82 -3.63 -9.46
N CYS A 105 14.45 -4.91 -9.35
CA CYS A 105 14.89 -5.93 -10.28
C CYS A 105 14.43 -5.62 -11.72
N PHE A 106 13.16 -5.24 -11.90
CA PHE A 106 12.63 -4.80 -13.20
C PHE A 106 13.36 -3.55 -13.74
N VAL A 107 13.65 -2.57 -12.87
CA VAL A 107 14.33 -1.34 -13.30
C VAL A 107 15.81 -1.59 -13.65
N LYS A 108 16.53 -2.38 -12.85
CA LYS A 108 18.00 -2.50 -12.95
C LYS A 108 18.47 -3.64 -13.82
N TYR A 109 17.73 -4.74 -13.90
CA TYR A 109 18.13 -5.96 -14.60
C TYR A 109 17.08 -6.36 -15.65
N PRO A 110 16.72 -5.46 -16.59
CA PRO A 110 15.58 -5.68 -17.47
C PRO A 110 15.72 -6.92 -18.35
N GLN A 111 16.94 -7.21 -18.82
CA GLN A 111 17.24 -8.38 -19.65
C GLN A 111 17.00 -9.69 -18.88
N GLN A 112 17.43 -9.77 -17.61
CA GLN A 112 17.23 -10.94 -16.78
C GLN A 112 15.75 -11.14 -16.37
N MET A 113 15.02 -10.02 -16.23
CA MET A 113 13.61 -10.02 -15.85
C MET A 113 12.66 -10.35 -17.00
N GLN A 114 13.04 -10.09 -18.26
CA GLN A 114 12.30 -10.57 -19.43
C GLN A 114 12.13 -12.10 -19.41
N GLY A 115 13.16 -12.82 -18.96
CA GLY A 115 13.09 -14.28 -18.78
C GLY A 115 12.32 -14.76 -17.55
N LYS A 116 11.73 -13.85 -16.77
CA LYS A 116 11.03 -14.13 -15.49
C LYS A 116 9.64 -13.50 -15.42
N LEU A 117 9.11 -13.02 -16.55
CA LEU A 117 7.85 -12.29 -16.59
C LEU A 117 6.69 -13.16 -16.08
N LYS A 118 6.61 -14.42 -16.52
CA LYS A 118 5.55 -15.34 -16.14
C LYS A 118 5.53 -15.61 -14.63
N GLU A 119 6.69 -15.89 -14.05
CA GLU A 119 6.85 -16.11 -12.61
C GLU A 119 6.53 -14.84 -11.82
N SER A 120 6.90 -13.68 -12.35
CA SER A 120 6.59 -12.38 -11.74
C SER A 120 5.09 -12.10 -11.73
N ALA A 121 4.40 -12.29 -12.86
CA ALA A 121 2.94 -12.11 -12.94
C ALA A 121 2.21 -13.05 -11.99
N GLN A 122 2.63 -14.33 -11.92
CA GLN A 122 2.04 -15.28 -10.98
C GLN A 122 2.20 -14.84 -9.52
N ALA A 123 3.41 -14.40 -9.12
CA ALA A 123 3.65 -13.91 -7.78
C ALA A 123 2.79 -12.69 -7.46
N MET A 124 2.66 -11.74 -8.40
CA MET A 124 1.81 -10.56 -8.26
C MET A 124 0.34 -10.94 -8.05
N ARG A 125 -0.20 -11.88 -8.84
CA ARG A 125 -1.58 -12.38 -8.68
C ARG A 125 -1.81 -13.03 -7.32
N HIS A 126 -0.90 -13.90 -6.90
CA HIS A 126 -1.02 -14.54 -5.60
C HIS A 126 -0.98 -13.51 -4.46
N ILE A 127 -0.24 -12.41 -4.61
CA ILE A 127 -0.27 -11.29 -3.66
C ILE A 127 -1.64 -10.59 -3.67
N THR A 128 -2.20 -10.27 -4.84
CA THR A 128 -3.50 -9.58 -4.94
C THR A 128 -4.66 -10.43 -4.43
N GLU A 129 -4.58 -11.75 -4.63
CA GLU A 129 -5.48 -12.78 -4.09
C GLU A 129 -5.33 -13.04 -2.58
N ASN A 130 -4.32 -12.45 -1.92
CA ASN A 130 -3.95 -12.69 -0.51
C ASN A 130 -3.53 -14.14 -0.22
N LEU A 131 -2.85 -14.81 -1.15
CA LEU A 131 -2.25 -16.10 -0.88
C LEU A 131 -0.90 -15.91 -0.17
N ASP A 132 -0.68 -16.62 0.93
CA ASP A 132 0.55 -16.52 1.75
C ASP A 132 1.83 -16.70 0.91
N ARG A 133 1.77 -17.56 -0.11
CA ARG A 133 2.91 -17.88 -0.99
C ARG A 133 3.31 -16.77 -1.95
N GLY A 134 2.47 -15.77 -2.22
CA GLY A 134 2.73 -14.77 -3.26
C GLY A 134 4.02 -13.98 -3.02
N TYR A 135 4.26 -13.58 -1.76
CA TYR A 135 5.50 -12.89 -1.39
C TYR A 135 6.73 -13.81 -1.38
N GLU A 136 6.56 -15.11 -1.11
CA GLU A 136 7.64 -16.09 -1.19
C GLU A 136 8.06 -16.33 -2.65
N GLU A 137 7.09 -16.41 -3.56
CA GLU A 137 7.33 -16.53 -5.00
C GLU A 137 8.01 -15.28 -5.56
N ALA A 138 7.57 -14.08 -5.14
CA ALA A 138 8.23 -12.84 -5.51
C ALA A 138 9.69 -12.81 -5.03
N ARG A 139 9.96 -13.29 -3.81
CA ARG A 139 11.34 -13.46 -3.30
C ARG A 139 12.14 -14.45 -4.14
N ALA A 140 11.56 -15.58 -4.53
CA ALA A 140 12.24 -16.55 -5.38
C ALA A 140 12.64 -15.94 -6.74
N VAL A 141 11.79 -15.10 -7.33
CA VAL A 141 12.13 -14.32 -8.53
C VAL A 141 13.30 -13.38 -8.25
N ILE A 142 13.24 -12.58 -7.19
CA ILE A 142 14.31 -11.64 -6.79
C ILE A 142 15.65 -12.36 -6.58
N ASP A 143 15.65 -13.50 -5.88
CA ASP A 143 16.84 -14.25 -5.53
C ASP A 143 17.46 -14.96 -6.74
N SER A 144 16.68 -15.18 -7.79
CA SER A 144 17.15 -15.75 -9.06
C SER A 144 17.82 -14.72 -9.99
N VAL A 145 17.80 -13.43 -9.65
CA VAL A 145 18.48 -12.37 -10.40
C VAL A 145 19.93 -12.30 -9.96
N ASP A 146 20.86 -12.36 -10.91
CA ASP A 146 22.28 -12.10 -10.64
C ASP A 146 22.47 -10.59 -10.45
N LYS A 147 22.43 -10.15 -9.18
CA LYS A 147 22.58 -8.74 -8.79
C LYS A 147 23.98 -8.18 -9.04
N LEU A 148 24.96 -9.04 -9.31
CA LEU A 148 26.34 -8.67 -9.63
C LEU A 148 26.64 -8.75 -11.14
N GLY A 149 25.77 -9.41 -11.92
CA GLY A 149 25.82 -9.48 -13.37
C GLY A 149 25.14 -8.29 -14.05
N GLU A 150 25.33 -8.18 -15.37
CA GLU A 150 24.57 -7.25 -16.22
C GLU A 150 23.12 -7.73 -16.44
#